data_AF-A0A847ASK8-F1
#
_entry.id   AF-A0A847ASK8-F1
#
_cell.length_a   1.000
_cell.length_b   1.000
_cell.length_c   1.000
_cell.angle_alpha   90.00
_cell.angle_beta   90.00
_cell.angle_gamma   90.00
#
_symmetry.space_group_name_H-M   'P 1'
#
loop_
_entity.id
_entity.type
_entity.pdbx_description
1 polymer ?
#
loop_
_entity_poly.entity_id
_entity_poly.type
_entity_poly.pdbx_seq_one_letter_code
_entity_poly.pdbx_strand_id
1 'polypeptide(L)'
;YERGLIKKGDIIAEASSGNTGISLSAFGAYLGNPVHIFMPDWMSEERKKLLESLGATIHLVPKEDGGFKGSVELADKFGTENKAFLPHQFSNFLNVDAHYNTTGQEILRQIEKLGKKPEGIVAGVGTGGTIMGIKKALQEIYPECMAFPLEPSQSPAMSSDSTILGSHRIDGIGDGMIPEIIKLNQLNDIICVDDGDAINMARKLARELGIGVGISSGANLIGSIKAQDILNNKDAVIITVFADDNKKYLSTELMTEQTVMPDYISKDVELIGFRATK
;
A
#
# COMPACT_ATOMS: atom_id res chain seq x y z
N TYR A 1 1.39 -15.90 -16.47
CA TYR A 1 0.99 -17.24 -16.94
C TYR A 1 0.10 -17.19 -18.18
N GLU A 2 -1.12 -16.63 -18.12
CA GLU A 2 -2.08 -16.63 -19.25
C GLU A 2 -1.51 -16.05 -20.55
N ARG A 3 -0.77 -14.94 -20.46
CA ARG A 3 -0.11 -14.29 -21.62
C ARG A 3 1.19 -14.99 -22.06
N GLY A 4 1.56 -16.11 -21.46
CA GLY A 4 2.80 -16.85 -21.77
C GLY A 4 4.11 -16.18 -21.33
N LEU A 5 4.05 -15.05 -20.62
CA LEU A 5 5.22 -14.26 -20.17
C LEU A 5 6.09 -14.94 -19.10
N ILE A 6 5.53 -15.95 -18.43
CA ILE A 6 6.20 -16.75 -17.40
C ILE A 6 5.65 -18.17 -17.46
N LYS A 7 6.51 -19.16 -17.23
CA LYS A 7 6.23 -20.59 -17.19
C LYS A 7 6.69 -21.18 -15.86
N LYS A 8 6.22 -22.39 -15.55
CA LYS A 8 6.66 -23.13 -14.36
C LYS A 8 8.18 -23.35 -14.43
N GLY A 9 8.87 -23.10 -13.32
CA GLY A 9 10.32 -23.20 -13.23
C GLY A 9 11.08 -21.93 -13.62
N ASP A 10 10.44 -20.97 -14.31
CA ASP A 10 11.07 -19.66 -14.55
C ASP A 10 11.31 -18.94 -13.22
N ILE A 11 12.40 -18.19 -13.15
CA ILE A 11 12.77 -17.42 -11.95
C ILE A 11 11.94 -16.15 -11.89
N ILE A 12 11.48 -15.76 -10.71
CA ILE A 12 10.90 -14.44 -10.42
C ILE A 12 11.94 -13.63 -9.67
N ALA A 13 12.18 -12.39 -10.08
CA ALA A 13 13.04 -11.45 -9.37
C ALA A 13 12.30 -10.13 -9.14
N GLU A 14 12.34 -9.59 -7.92
CA GLU A 14 11.69 -8.31 -7.60
C GLU A 14 12.44 -7.57 -6.48
N ALA A 15 12.46 -6.24 -6.58
CA ALA A 15 12.90 -5.37 -5.50
C ALA A 15 11.71 -5.07 -4.58
N SER A 16 11.71 -5.66 -3.40
CA SER A 16 10.64 -5.47 -2.42
C SER A 16 11.06 -5.96 -1.05
N SER A 17 10.94 -5.11 -0.05
CA SER A 17 11.12 -5.52 1.35
C SER A 17 9.80 -5.84 2.08
N GLY A 18 8.65 -5.55 1.47
CA GLY A 18 7.34 -5.60 2.11
C GLY A 18 6.39 -6.69 1.57
N ASN A 19 5.09 -6.35 1.54
CA ASN A 19 4.00 -7.27 1.23
C ASN A 19 4.06 -7.86 -0.20
N THR A 20 4.58 -7.10 -1.18
CA THR A 20 4.75 -7.60 -2.55
C THR A 20 5.71 -8.78 -2.59
N GLY A 21 6.87 -8.65 -1.95
CA GLY A 21 7.86 -9.72 -1.84
C GLY A 21 7.25 -10.98 -1.22
N ILE A 22 6.57 -10.83 -0.08
CA ILE A 22 5.91 -11.94 0.63
C ILE A 22 4.88 -12.64 -0.29
N SER A 23 4.07 -11.86 -1.00
CA SER A 23 3.06 -12.38 -1.91
C SER A 23 3.70 -13.14 -3.07
N LEU A 24 4.73 -12.58 -3.70
CA LEU A 24 5.46 -13.22 -4.80
C LEU A 24 6.15 -14.51 -4.33
N SER A 25 6.76 -14.51 -3.15
CA SER A 25 7.38 -15.71 -2.56
C SER A 25 6.36 -16.83 -2.35
N ALA A 26 5.20 -16.51 -1.77
CA ALA A 26 4.14 -17.49 -1.55
C ALA A 26 3.59 -18.07 -2.88
N PHE A 27 3.28 -17.20 -3.85
CA PHE A 27 2.79 -17.65 -5.15
C PHE A 27 3.85 -18.39 -5.96
N GLY A 28 5.11 -17.95 -5.91
CA GLY A 28 6.22 -18.62 -6.56
C GLY A 28 6.42 -20.03 -6.02
N ALA A 29 6.43 -20.20 -4.70
CA ALA A 29 6.47 -21.52 -4.08
C ALA A 29 5.32 -22.43 -4.53
N TYR A 30 4.08 -21.91 -4.54
CA TYR A 30 2.90 -22.65 -4.98
C TYR A 30 2.95 -23.06 -6.46
N LEU A 31 3.36 -22.14 -7.33
CA LEU A 31 3.40 -22.34 -8.78
C LEU A 31 4.66 -23.08 -9.26
N GLY A 32 5.65 -23.24 -8.39
CA GLY A 32 6.94 -23.87 -8.70
C GLY A 32 7.89 -22.94 -9.46
N ASN A 33 7.92 -21.66 -9.09
CA ASN A 33 8.85 -20.64 -9.57
C ASN A 33 9.81 -20.24 -8.43
N PRO A 34 11.12 -20.39 -8.59
CA PRO A 34 12.09 -19.82 -7.65
C PRO A 34 11.92 -18.30 -7.57
N VAL A 35 11.97 -17.74 -6.37
CA VAL A 35 11.80 -16.30 -6.14
C VAL A 35 13.06 -15.70 -5.52
N HIS A 36 13.58 -14.65 -6.15
CA HIS A 36 14.68 -13.84 -5.65
C HIS A 36 14.18 -12.45 -5.28
N ILE A 37 14.42 -12.04 -4.04
CA ILE A 37 13.98 -10.75 -3.53
C ILE A 37 15.19 -9.89 -3.20
N PHE A 38 15.21 -8.69 -3.75
CA PHE A 38 16.24 -7.68 -3.51
C PHE A 38 15.70 -6.64 -2.54
N MET A 39 16.42 -6.39 -1.45
CA MET A 39 15.96 -5.42 -0.44
C MET A 39 17.14 -4.78 0.32
N PRO A 40 16.92 -3.60 0.92
CA PRO A 40 17.90 -3.02 1.83
C PRO A 40 18.24 -3.90 3.03
N ASP A 41 19.48 -3.85 3.52
CA ASP A 41 19.93 -4.68 4.65
C ASP A 41 19.32 -4.30 6.01
N TRP A 42 18.86 -3.05 6.17
CA TRP A 42 18.23 -2.52 7.39
C TRP A 42 16.74 -2.88 7.54
N MET A 43 16.19 -3.70 6.64
CA MET A 43 14.82 -4.19 6.78
C MET A 43 14.70 -5.13 7.99
N SER A 44 13.53 -5.13 8.63
CA SER A 44 13.26 -5.91 9.86
C SER A 44 13.51 -7.41 9.67
N GLU A 45 14.07 -8.06 10.69
CA GLU A 45 14.37 -9.50 10.68
C GLU A 45 13.11 -10.38 10.50
N GLU A 46 11.95 -9.93 10.98
CA GLU A 46 10.67 -10.62 10.82
C GLU A 46 10.30 -10.76 9.35
N ARG A 47 10.54 -9.72 8.54
CA ARG A 47 10.27 -9.73 7.10
C ARG A 47 11.21 -10.68 6.37
N LYS A 48 12.50 -10.66 6.71
CA LYS A 48 13.50 -11.57 6.13
C LYS A 48 13.14 -13.03 6.42
N LYS A 49 12.88 -13.35 7.69
CA LYS A 49 12.48 -14.70 8.12
C LYS A 49 11.19 -15.17 7.44
N LEU A 50 10.21 -14.28 7.28
CA LEU A 50 8.96 -14.63 6.60
C LEU A 50 9.19 -14.97 5.12
N LEU A 51 10.00 -14.18 4.42
CA LEU A 51 10.37 -14.44 3.02
C LEU A 51 11.15 -15.75 2.86
N GLU A 52 12.15 -15.99 3.71
CA GLU A 52 12.91 -17.24 3.73
C GLU A 52 12.01 -18.46 4.02
N SER A 53 11.06 -18.32 4.94
CA SER A 53 10.10 -19.39 5.25
C SER A 53 9.21 -19.78 4.07
N LEU A 54 9.03 -18.86 3.12
CA LEU A 54 8.30 -19.07 1.86
C LEU A 54 9.21 -19.53 0.72
N GLY A 55 10.49 -19.84 1.00
CA GLY A 55 11.45 -20.34 0.02
C GLY A 55 12.08 -19.26 -0.87
N ALA A 56 11.96 -17.98 -0.50
CA ALA A 56 12.60 -16.91 -1.24
C ALA A 56 14.12 -16.88 -0.99
N THR A 57 14.89 -16.61 -2.03
CA THR A 57 16.31 -16.23 -1.89
C THR A 57 16.40 -14.72 -1.72
N ILE A 58 16.94 -14.27 -0.59
CA ILE A 58 17.09 -12.85 -0.30
C ILE A 58 18.48 -12.36 -0.71
N HIS A 59 18.52 -11.24 -1.41
CA HIS A 59 19.72 -10.48 -1.73
C HIS A 59 19.65 -9.14 -1.01
N LEU A 60 20.55 -8.92 -0.05
CA LEU A 60 20.60 -7.69 0.73
C LEU A 60 21.46 -6.65 0.03
N VAL A 61 20.97 -5.41 0.00
CA VAL A 61 21.67 -4.26 -0.58
C VAL A 61 22.05 -3.27 0.53
N PRO A 62 23.35 -3.05 0.77
CA PRO A 62 23.83 -2.06 1.73
C PRO A 62 23.37 -0.64 1.40
N LYS A 63 23.40 0.25 2.41
CA LYS A 63 23.05 1.67 2.22
C LYS A 63 23.99 2.39 1.26
N GLU A 64 25.30 2.09 1.30
CA GLU A 64 26.27 2.66 0.34
C GLU A 64 25.98 2.29 -1.11
N ASP A 65 25.29 1.17 -1.35
CA ASP A 65 24.94 0.68 -2.69
C ASP A 65 23.60 1.24 -3.20
N GLY A 66 23.08 2.31 -2.57
CA GLY A 66 21.91 3.04 -3.06
C GLY A 66 20.56 2.55 -2.51
N GLY A 67 20.56 1.66 -1.52
CA GLY A 67 19.35 1.29 -0.78
C GLY A 67 18.25 0.70 -1.64
N PHE A 68 17.04 1.27 -1.57
CA PHE A 68 15.91 0.78 -2.36
C PHE A 68 16.13 0.94 -3.87
N LYS A 69 16.67 2.08 -4.31
CA LYS A 69 17.02 2.30 -5.71
C LYS A 69 18.07 1.29 -6.19
N GLY A 70 19.09 1.04 -5.37
CA GLY A 70 20.08 -0.01 -5.62
C GLY A 70 19.47 -1.41 -5.70
N SER A 71 18.46 -1.69 -4.88
CA SER A 71 17.71 -2.96 -4.92
C SER A 71 16.97 -3.16 -6.24
N VAL A 72 16.36 -2.10 -6.80
CA VAL A 72 15.72 -2.12 -8.12
C VAL A 72 16.75 -2.37 -9.21
N GLU A 73 17.84 -1.60 -9.23
CA GLU A 73 18.90 -1.75 -10.23
C GLU A 73 19.54 -3.15 -10.22
N LEU A 74 19.73 -3.73 -9.03
CA LEU A 74 20.26 -5.08 -8.87
C LEU A 74 19.26 -6.15 -9.33
N ALA A 75 17.97 -5.98 -9.04
CA ALA A 75 16.92 -6.87 -9.52
C ALA A 75 16.85 -6.88 -11.06
N ASP A 76 16.90 -5.70 -11.69
CA ASP A 76 16.86 -5.56 -13.15
C ASP A 76 18.07 -6.20 -13.82
N LYS A 77 19.27 -5.99 -13.25
CA LYS A 77 20.50 -6.64 -13.70
C LYS A 77 20.38 -8.15 -13.59
N PHE A 78 19.95 -8.66 -12.42
CA PHE A 78 19.76 -10.09 -12.20
C PHE A 78 18.75 -10.68 -13.19
N GLY A 79 17.64 -9.98 -13.44
CA GLY A 79 16.63 -10.41 -14.41
C GLY A 79 17.16 -10.51 -15.83
N THR A 80 18.01 -9.56 -16.24
CA THR A 80 18.67 -9.58 -17.55
C THR A 80 19.64 -10.75 -17.67
N GLU A 81 20.50 -10.97 -16.66
CA GLU A 81 21.53 -12.01 -16.68
C GLU A 81 20.95 -13.42 -16.58
N ASN A 82 19.90 -13.60 -15.78
CA ASN A 82 19.31 -14.91 -15.48
C ASN A 82 18.01 -15.19 -16.24
N LYS A 83 17.59 -14.26 -17.12
CA LYS A 83 16.29 -14.31 -17.82
C LYS A 83 15.11 -14.49 -16.85
N ALA A 84 15.19 -13.85 -15.68
CA ALA A 84 14.12 -13.92 -14.70
C ALA A 84 12.94 -13.05 -15.15
N PHE A 85 11.73 -13.46 -14.78
CA PHE A 85 10.55 -12.64 -14.88
C PHE A 85 10.61 -11.54 -13.83
N LEU A 86 10.57 -10.29 -14.28
CA LEU A 86 10.54 -9.11 -13.44
C LEU A 86 9.11 -8.56 -13.37
N PRO A 87 8.42 -8.62 -12.21
CA PRO A 87 7.06 -8.09 -12.10
C PRO A 87 7.01 -6.57 -12.24
N HIS A 88 8.08 -5.85 -11.86
CA HIS A 88 8.18 -4.39 -11.92
C HIS A 88 6.98 -3.69 -11.28
N GLN A 89 6.72 -3.96 -10.01
CA GLN A 89 5.50 -3.52 -9.32
C GLN A 89 5.16 -2.01 -9.42
N PHE A 90 6.15 -1.13 -9.65
CA PHE A 90 5.98 0.33 -9.74
C PHE A 90 5.62 0.86 -11.13
N SER A 91 5.80 0.07 -12.19
CA SER A 91 5.54 0.47 -13.59
C SER A 91 4.61 -0.48 -14.33
N ASN A 92 4.46 -1.71 -13.87
CA ASN A 92 3.64 -2.72 -14.55
C ASN A 92 2.14 -2.49 -14.33
N PHE A 93 1.43 -2.16 -15.40
CA PHE A 93 -0.02 -1.93 -15.37
C PHE A 93 -0.84 -3.16 -14.94
N LEU A 94 -0.28 -4.38 -14.97
CA LEU A 94 -0.93 -5.55 -14.38
C LEU A 94 -1.23 -5.39 -12.88
N ASN A 95 -0.46 -4.56 -12.17
CA ASN A 95 -0.74 -4.19 -10.78
C ASN A 95 -2.08 -3.42 -10.68
N VAL A 96 -2.29 -2.44 -11.56
CA VAL A 96 -3.56 -1.69 -11.67
C VAL A 96 -4.71 -2.62 -12.07
N ASP A 97 -4.48 -3.46 -13.09
CA ASP A 97 -5.49 -4.40 -13.60
C ASP A 97 -5.91 -5.41 -12.53
N ALA A 98 -5.00 -5.86 -11.66
CA ALA A 98 -5.35 -6.76 -10.56
C ALA A 98 -6.44 -6.16 -9.68
N HIS A 99 -6.26 -4.92 -9.23
CA HIS A 99 -7.25 -4.21 -8.41
C HIS A 99 -8.51 -3.82 -9.20
N TYR A 100 -8.38 -3.41 -10.46
CA TYR A 100 -9.53 -3.10 -11.31
C TYR A 100 -10.46 -4.31 -11.51
N ASN A 101 -9.89 -5.49 -11.81
CA ASN A 101 -10.65 -6.71 -12.12
C ASN A 101 -11.15 -7.44 -10.86
N THR A 102 -10.57 -7.17 -9.69
CA THR A 102 -10.94 -7.84 -8.42
C THR A 102 -11.43 -6.85 -7.37
N THR A 103 -10.54 -6.20 -6.63
CA THR A 103 -10.85 -5.33 -5.49
C THR A 103 -11.92 -4.29 -5.83
N GLY A 104 -11.77 -3.60 -6.97
CA GLY A 104 -12.73 -2.60 -7.45
C GLY A 104 -14.10 -3.21 -7.77
N GLN A 105 -14.15 -4.38 -8.40
CA GLN A 105 -15.41 -5.10 -8.69
C GLN A 105 -16.09 -5.60 -7.42
N GLU A 106 -15.31 -6.05 -6.43
CA GLU A 106 -15.83 -6.44 -5.12
C GLU A 106 -16.46 -5.26 -4.39
N ILE A 107 -15.78 -4.11 -4.36
CA ILE A 107 -16.29 -2.86 -3.79
C ILE A 107 -17.60 -2.44 -4.47
N LEU A 108 -17.65 -2.45 -5.81
CA LEU A 108 -18.86 -2.10 -6.56
C LEU A 108 -20.05 -2.96 -6.18
N ARG A 109 -19.88 -4.29 -6.16
CA ARG A 109 -20.93 -5.24 -5.75
C ARG A 109 -21.38 -5.00 -4.31
N GLN A 110 -20.46 -4.71 -3.40
CA GLN A 110 -20.78 -4.46 -1.99
C GLN A 110 -21.51 -3.13 -1.79
N ILE A 111 -21.11 -2.07 -2.50
CA ILE A 111 -21.73 -0.75 -2.42
C ILE A 111 -23.14 -0.76 -3.04
N GLU A 112 -23.33 -1.47 -4.14
CA GLU A 112 -24.65 -1.68 -4.74
C GLU A 112 -25.59 -2.38 -3.75
N LYS A 113 -25.14 -3.46 -3.11
CA LYS A 113 -25.90 -4.16 -2.06
C LYS A 113 -26.29 -3.25 -0.89
N LEU A 114 -25.44 -2.28 -0.55
CA LEU A 114 -25.71 -1.29 0.50
C LEU A 114 -26.69 -0.19 0.05
N GLY A 115 -27.06 -0.13 -1.24
CA GLY A 115 -27.87 0.94 -1.80
C GLY A 115 -27.19 2.31 -1.66
N LYS A 116 -25.85 2.34 -1.69
CA LYS A 116 -25.04 3.54 -1.54
C LYS A 116 -24.39 3.91 -2.87
N LYS A 117 -24.03 5.19 -3.01
CA LYS A 117 -23.23 5.70 -4.11
C LYS A 117 -21.90 6.17 -3.53
N PRO A 118 -20.74 5.75 -4.07
CA PRO A 118 -19.45 6.20 -3.58
C PRO A 118 -19.18 7.63 -4.07
N GLU A 119 -18.70 8.48 -3.17
CA GLU A 119 -18.31 9.87 -3.47
C GLU A 119 -16.79 10.03 -3.52
N GLY A 120 -16.06 9.19 -2.77
CA GLY A 120 -14.60 9.20 -2.79
C GLY A 120 -13.98 7.84 -2.53
N ILE A 121 -12.75 7.65 -3.01
CA ILE A 121 -11.82 6.58 -2.63
C ILE A 121 -10.53 7.20 -2.12
N VAL A 122 -10.07 6.75 -0.96
CA VAL A 122 -8.78 7.11 -0.38
C VAL A 122 -7.91 5.86 -0.27
N ALA A 123 -6.66 5.94 -0.74
CA ALA A 123 -5.68 4.90 -0.49
C ALA A 123 -4.26 5.48 -0.51
N GLY A 124 -3.46 5.08 0.47
CA GLY A 124 -2.03 5.36 0.54
C GLY A 124 -1.26 4.78 -0.65
N VAL A 125 -0.30 5.56 -1.15
CA VAL A 125 0.47 5.24 -2.35
C VAL A 125 1.84 4.66 -1.98
N GLY A 126 1.97 3.35 -2.15
CA GLY A 126 3.27 2.68 -2.36
C GLY A 126 3.55 2.61 -3.86
N THR A 127 3.07 1.53 -4.52
CA THR A 127 3.13 1.39 -5.98
C THR A 127 2.06 2.19 -6.74
N GLY A 128 0.93 2.49 -6.10
CA GLY A 128 -0.22 3.15 -6.71
C GLY A 128 -1.24 2.25 -7.40
N GLY A 129 -0.98 0.94 -7.51
CA GLY A 129 -1.90 0.00 -8.16
C GLY A 129 -3.30 0.00 -7.55
N THR A 130 -3.39 0.03 -6.21
CA THR A 130 -4.65 0.04 -5.46
C THR A 130 -5.54 1.23 -5.83
N ILE A 131 -5.04 2.46 -5.68
CA ILE A 131 -5.84 3.67 -5.93
C ILE A 131 -6.22 3.74 -7.41
N MET A 132 -5.29 3.46 -8.32
CA MET A 132 -5.54 3.56 -9.77
C MET A 132 -6.54 2.49 -10.24
N GLY A 133 -6.44 1.26 -9.75
CA GLY A 133 -7.31 0.16 -10.14
C GLY A 133 -8.73 0.30 -9.58
N ILE A 134 -8.86 0.63 -8.29
CA ILE A 134 -10.16 0.87 -7.67
C ILE A 134 -10.84 2.09 -8.27
N LYS A 135 -10.12 3.21 -8.44
CA LYS A 135 -10.63 4.40 -9.14
C LYS A 135 -11.19 4.03 -10.50
N LYS A 136 -10.42 3.31 -11.32
CA LYS A 136 -10.85 2.93 -12.67
C LYS A 136 -12.17 2.15 -12.63
N ALA A 137 -12.31 1.19 -11.72
CA ALA A 137 -13.55 0.43 -11.57
C ALA A 137 -14.72 1.31 -11.11
N LEU A 138 -14.51 2.16 -10.10
CA LEU A 138 -15.54 3.04 -9.58
C LEU A 138 -16.02 4.06 -10.61
N GLN A 139 -15.10 4.70 -11.34
CA GLN A 139 -15.42 5.78 -12.29
C GLN A 139 -16.06 5.29 -13.59
N GLU A 140 -15.99 3.99 -13.91
CA GLU A 140 -16.79 3.42 -15.00
C GLU A 140 -18.30 3.49 -14.74
N ILE A 141 -18.71 3.44 -13.47
CA ILE A 141 -20.12 3.47 -13.06
C ILE A 141 -20.49 4.82 -12.42
N TYR A 142 -19.55 5.42 -11.69
CA TYR A 142 -19.71 6.69 -10.96
C TYR A 142 -18.60 7.67 -11.37
N PRO A 143 -18.71 8.32 -12.55
CA PRO A 143 -17.66 9.21 -13.08
C PRO A 143 -17.26 10.35 -12.15
N GLU A 144 -18.19 10.80 -11.30
CA GLU A 144 -17.98 11.87 -10.31
C GLU A 144 -17.28 11.40 -9.02
N CYS A 145 -17.03 10.10 -8.84
CA CYS A 145 -16.34 9.59 -7.66
C CYS A 145 -14.88 10.08 -7.66
N MET A 146 -14.50 10.81 -6.60
CA MET A 146 -13.16 11.37 -6.46
C MET A 146 -12.15 10.34 -5.98
N ALA A 147 -10.90 10.44 -6.41
CA ALA A 147 -9.82 9.55 -6.01
C ALA A 147 -8.67 10.33 -5.38
N PHE A 148 -8.55 10.21 -4.06
CA PHE A 148 -7.56 10.94 -3.25
C PHE A 148 -6.37 10.03 -2.94
N PRO A 149 -5.21 10.24 -3.59
CA PRO A 149 -3.99 9.54 -3.21
C PRO A 149 -3.51 10.04 -1.85
N LEU A 150 -2.99 9.14 -1.02
CA LEU A 150 -2.49 9.48 0.31
C LEU A 150 -0.98 9.26 0.44
N GLU A 151 -0.32 10.17 1.15
CA GLU A 151 1.10 10.06 1.50
C GLU A 151 1.41 10.50 2.94
N PRO A 152 2.59 10.12 3.48
CA PRO A 152 3.05 10.61 4.76
C PRO A 152 3.45 12.09 4.70
N SER A 153 2.99 12.90 5.66
CA SER A 153 3.35 14.33 5.75
C SER A 153 4.86 14.56 5.92
N GLN A 154 5.55 13.62 6.57
CA GLN A 154 6.99 13.64 6.83
C GLN A 154 7.84 13.40 5.57
N SER A 155 7.27 12.74 4.56
CA SER A 155 7.96 12.39 3.31
C SER A 155 7.02 12.53 2.10
N PRO A 156 6.59 13.76 1.78
CA PRO A 156 5.51 14.00 0.83
C PRO A 156 5.99 14.00 -0.62
N ALA A 157 6.29 12.83 -1.19
CA ALA A 157 6.87 12.73 -2.53
C ALA A 157 5.96 13.24 -3.65
N MET A 158 4.65 13.06 -3.55
CA MET A 158 3.67 13.50 -4.56
C MET A 158 3.36 14.99 -4.45
N SER A 159 3.21 15.54 -3.24
CA SER A 159 2.84 16.96 -3.06
C SER A 159 4.03 17.92 -3.07
N SER A 160 5.27 17.43 -2.99
CA SER A 160 6.49 18.25 -3.01
C SER A 160 7.36 18.06 -4.27
N ASP A 161 6.78 17.56 -5.37
CA ASP A 161 7.50 17.26 -6.62
C ASP A 161 8.74 16.38 -6.41
N SER A 162 8.58 15.28 -5.67
CA SER A 162 9.63 14.29 -5.32
C SER A 162 10.73 14.80 -4.38
N THR A 163 10.46 15.85 -3.59
CA THR A 163 11.39 16.31 -2.55
C THR A 163 11.19 15.51 -1.26
N ILE A 164 12.11 14.60 -0.94
CA ILE A 164 12.05 13.85 0.31
C ILE A 164 12.46 14.77 1.47
N LEU A 165 11.52 15.09 2.35
CA LEU A 165 11.74 15.99 3.49
C LEU A 165 12.26 15.26 4.75
N GLY A 166 12.07 13.95 4.84
CA GLY A 166 12.43 13.18 6.03
C GLY A 166 12.10 11.69 5.91
N SER A 167 12.32 10.96 7.00
CA SER A 167 11.86 9.58 7.15
C SER A 167 10.47 9.55 7.79
N HIS A 168 9.69 8.52 7.50
CA HIS A 168 8.36 8.30 8.10
C HIS A 168 8.20 6.85 8.56
N ARG A 169 7.15 6.60 9.35
CA ARG A 169 6.85 5.29 9.97
C ARG A 169 5.65 4.57 9.34
N ILE A 170 5.01 5.16 8.32
CA ILE A 170 3.90 4.53 7.60
C ILE A 170 4.43 3.51 6.58
N ASP A 171 4.74 2.31 7.05
CA ASP A 171 5.24 1.21 6.22
C ASP A 171 4.28 0.86 5.06
N GLY A 172 4.86 0.72 3.86
CA GLY A 172 4.18 0.25 2.64
C GLY A 172 3.65 1.37 1.73
N ILE A 173 3.81 2.63 2.11
CA ILE A 173 3.49 3.81 1.28
C ILE A 173 4.61 4.85 1.42
N GLY A 174 4.66 5.84 0.53
CA GLY A 174 5.57 6.98 0.69
C GLY A 174 7.05 6.65 0.46
N ASP A 175 7.36 5.75 -0.46
CA ASP A 175 8.71 5.22 -0.74
C ASP A 175 9.71 6.27 -1.31
N GLY A 176 9.42 7.57 -1.21
CA GLY A 176 10.31 8.66 -1.61
C GLY A 176 10.36 8.93 -3.12
N MET A 177 9.47 8.31 -3.90
CA MET A 177 9.36 8.51 -5.34
C MET A 177 7.90 8.44 -5.79
N ILE A 178 7.59 9.05 -6.93
CA ILE A 178 6.28 8.91 -7.59
C ILE A 178 6.38 7.70 -8.54
N PRO A 179 5.64 6.60 -8.32
CA PRO A 179 5.65 5.44 -9.21
C PRO A 179 5.13 5.77 -10.61
N GLU A 180 5.65 5.10 -11.64
CA GLU A 180 5.20 5.31 -13.02
C GLU A 180 3.71 4.97 -13.22
N ILE A 181 3.17 4.03 -12.44
CA ILE A 181 1.75 3.69 -12.42
C ILE A 181 0.87 4.90 -12.04
N ILE A 182 1.36 5.77 -11.15
CA ILE A 182 0.59 6.92 -10.69
C ILE A 182 0.52 7.98 -11.79
N LYS A 183 -0.71 8.41 -12.09
CA LYS A 183 -1.00 9.52 -13.00
C LYS A 183 -1.69 10.63 -12.21
N LEU A 184 -0.90 11.49 -11.55
CA LEU A 184 -1.39 12.55 -10.65
C LEU A 184 -2.41 13.48 -11.34
N ASN A 185 -2.22 13.77 -12.63
CA ASN A 185 -3.16 14.57 -13.41
C ASN A 185 -4.54 13.93 -13.62
N GLN A 186 -4.72 12.67 -13.22
CA GLN A 186 -6.00 11.97 -13.24
C GLN A 186 -6.55 11.73 -11.83
N LEU A 187 -5.89 12.23 -10.78
CA LEU A 187 -6.29 12.07 -9.39
C LEU A 187 -6.78 13.40 -8.83
N ASN A 188 -7.50 13.33 -7.71
CA ASN A 188 -7.92 14.51 -6.94
C ASN A 188 -6.82 14.88 -5.94
N ASP A 189 -7.15 15.80 -5.02
CA ASP A 189 -6.22 16.33 -4.03
C ASP A 189 -5.44 15.24 -3.29
N ILE A 190 -4.15 15.47 -3.11
CA ILE A 190 -3.27 14.59 -2.34
C ILE A 190 -3.54 14.82 -0.86
N ILE A 191 -3.81 13.73 -0.14
CA ILE A 191 -4.04 13.76 1.30
C ILE A 191 -2.74 13.42 2.02
N CYS A 192 -2.24 14.35 2.82
CA CYS A 192 -1.10 14.12 3.70
C CYS A 192 -1.56 13.70 5.10
N VAL A 193 -1.00 12.62 5.62
CA VAL A 193 -1.27 12.13 6.98
C VAL A 193 0.03 12.00 7.76
N ASP A 194 0.00 12.51 8.99
CA ASP A 194 1.10 12.36 9.94
C ASP A 194 1.24 10.90 10.38
N ASP A 195 2.47 10.39 10.42
CA ASP A 195 2.71 8.99 10.75
C ASP A 195 2.37 8.63 12.22
N GLY A 196 2.50 9.56 13.16
CA GLY A 196 2.09 9.39 14.55
C GLY A 196 0.57 9.35 14.69
N ASP A 197 -0.15 10.17 13.92
CA ASP A 197 -1.61 10.14 13.84
C ASP A 197 -2.09 8.81 13.26
N ALA A 198 -1.46 8.34 12.18
CA ALA A 198 -1.73 7.04 11.57
C ALA A 198 -1.53 5.86 12.54
N ILE A 199 -0.43 5.87 13.31
CA ILE A 199 -0.17 4.87 14.36
C ILE A 199 -1.27 4.92 15.42
N ASN A 200 -1.63 6.11 15.90
CA ASN A 200 -2.69 6.27 16.91
C ASN A 200 -4.03 5.74 16.42
N MET A 201 -4.42 6.03 15.17
CA MET A 201 -5.65 5.51 14.59
C MET A 201 -5.64 3.99 14.42
N ALA A 202 -4.52 3.41 13.96
CA ALA A 202 -4.38 1.95 13.85
C ALA A 202 -4.48 1.25 15.22
N ARG A 203 -3.88 1.83 16.27
CA ARG A 203 -4.00 1.35 17.66
C ARG A 203 -5.43 1.47 18.17
N LYS A 204 -6.12 2.55 17.83
CA LYS A 204 -7.52 2.79 18.19
C LYS A 204 -8.45 1.73 17.58
N LEU A 205 -8.29 1.43 16.29
CA LEU A 205 -9.01 0.34 15.59
C LEU A 205 -8.85 -1.00 16.31
N ALA A 206 -7.62 -1.33 16.74
CA ALA A 206 -7.35 -2.58 17.45
C ALA A 206 -7.96 -2.61 18.86
N ARG A 207 -7.82 -1.53 19.63
CA ARG A 207 -8.25 -1.46 21.04
C ARG A 207 -9.75 -1.30 21.21
N GLU A 208 -10.40 -0.51 20.36
CA GLU A 208 -11.82 -0.16 20.52
C GLU A 208 -12.73 -1.11 19.73
N LEU A 209 -12.30 -1.57 18.55
CA LEU A 209 -13.12 -2.42 17.68
C LEU A 209 -12.60 -3.85 17.51
N GLY A 210 -11.43 -4.18 18.05
CA GLY A 210 -10.80 -5.49 17.85
C GLY A 210 -10.24 -5.71 16.43
N ILE A 211 -10.10 -4.64 15.63
CA ILE A 211 -9.64 -4.69 14.24
C ILE A 211 -8.12 -4.42 14.23
N GLY A 212 -7.32 -5.49 14.32
CA GLY A 212 -5.87 -5.41 14.34
C GLY A 212 -5.26 -5.21 12.95
N VAL A 213 -4.85 -3.97 12.62
CA VAL A 213 -4.38 -3.57 11.29
C VAL A 213 -2.97 -2.94 11.31
N GLY A 214 -2.31 -2.92 10.14
CA GLY A 214 -1.05 -2.20 9.94
C GLY A 214 -1.20 -0.67 9.96
N ILE A 215 -0.05 0.04 10.00
CA ILE A 215 0.00 1.50 10.18
C ILE A 215 -0.66 2.25 9.00
N SER A 216 -0.43 1.80 7.76
CA SER A 216 -1.04 2.40 6.55
C SER A 216 -2.57 2.31 6.55
N SER A 217 -3.15 1.33 7.24
CA SER A 217 -4.60 1.22 7.43
C SER A 217 -5.15 2.33 8.33
N GLY A 218 -4.42 2.69 9.39
CA GLY A 218 -4.75 3.85 10.22
C GLY A 218 -4.66 5.15 9.44
N ALA A 219 -3.62 5.30 8.59
CA ALA A 219 -3.48 6.43 7.70
C ALA A 219 -4.67 6.55 6.73
N ASN A 220 -5.06 5.44 6.10
CA ASN A 220 -6.20 5.36 5.19
C ASN A 220 -7.54 5.77 5.85
N LEU A 221 -7.76 5.39 7.11
CA LEU A 221 -8.95 5.82 7.85
C LEU A 221 -8.94 7.33 8.13
N ILE A 222 -7.81 7.88 8.59
CA ILE A 222 -7.66 9.34 8.76
C ILE A 222 -7.88 10.07 7.44
N GLY A 223 -7.28 9.55 6.37
CA GLY A 223 -7.45 10.13 5.04
C GLY A 223 -8.89 10.11 4.57
N SER A 224 -9.66 9.08 4.93
CA SER A 224 -11.09 9.02 4.63
C SER A 224 -11.89 10.13 5.34
N ILE A 225 -11.52 10.45 6.59
CA ILE A 225 -12.12 11.58 7.33
C ILE A 225 -11.75 12.90 6.65
N LYS A 226 -10.46 13.11 6.31
CA LYS A 226 -10.01 14.31 5.58
C LYS A 226 -10.71 14.46 4.22
N ALA A 227 -10.98 13.36 3.51
CA ALA A 227 -11.71 13.39 2.25
C ALA A 227 -13.15 13.89 2.43
N GLN A 228 -13.83 13.52 3.52
CA GLN A 228 -15.16 14.07 3.83
C GLN A 228 -15.11 15.59 4.08
N ASP A 229 -14.06 16.08 4.74
CA ASP A 229 -13.84 17.52 4.94
C ASP A 229 -13.58 18.25 3.62
N ILE A 230 -12.75 17.68 2.73
CA ILE A 230 -12.47 18.24 1.39
C ILE A 230 -13.76 18.32 0.55
N LEU A 231 -14.57 17.26 0.58
CA LEU A 231 -15.88 17.23 -0.11
C LEU A 231 -16.92 18.14 0.54
N ASN A 232 -16.62 18.70 1.72
CA ASN A 232 -17.56 19.45 2.56
C ASN A 232 -18.89 18.68 2.77
N ASN A 233 -18.78 17.37 2.94
CA ASN A 233 -19.92 16.47 3.13
C ASN A 233 -19.59 15.39 4.17
N LYS A 234 -20.12 15.57 5.38
CA LYS A 234 -19.93 14.63 6.50
C LYS A 234 -20.63 13.28 6.30
N ASP A 235 -21.63 13.24 5.42
CA ASP A 235 -22.36 12.02 5.07
C ASP A 235 -21.78 11.35 3.81
N ALA A 236 -20.67 11.87 3.27
CA ALA A 236 -20.07 11.34 2.05
C ALA A 236 -19.65 9.89 2.21
N VAL A 237 -20.00 9.06 1.23
CA VAL A 237 -19.62 7.64 1.21
C VAL A 237 -18.19 7.53 0.69
N ILE A 238 -17.24 7.32 1.61
CA ILE A 238 -15.83 7.14 1.30
C ILE A 238 -15.45 5.67 1.35
N ILE A 239 -14.77 5.20 0.31
CA ILE A 239 -14.16 3.88 0.24
C ILE A 239 -12.70 4.00 0.66
N THR A 240 -12.21 3.02 1.41
CA THR A 240 -10.78 2.84 1.64
C THR A 240 -10.46 1.36 1.85
N VAL A 241 -9.18 1.03 2.05
CA VAL A 241 -8.71 -0.34 2.28
C VAL A 241 -7.81 -0.41 3.50
N PHE A 242 -7.91 -1.51 4.24
CA PHE A 242 -6.91 -1.87 5.26
C PHE A 242 -6.00 -2.93 4.64
N ALA A 243 -4.76 -2.53 4.33
CA ALA A 243 -3.88 -3.27 3.42
C ALA A 243 -3.37 -4.58 4.03
N ASP A 244 -3.20 -4.63 5.35
CA ASP A 244 -2.79 -5.81 6.09
C ASP A 244 -3.10 -5.74 7.59
N ASP A 245 -2.83 -6.85 8.28
CA ASP A 245 -2.98 -6.95 9.74
C ASP A 245 -1.76 -6.42 10.51
N ASN A 246 -1.90 -6.33 11.83
CA ASN A 246 -0.86 -5.83 12.72
C ASN A 246 0.29 -6.82 13.04
N LYS A 247 0.25 -8.07 12.58
CA LYS A 247 1.17 -9.13 13.06
C LYS A 247 2.61 -8.92 12.62
N LYS A 248 2.81 -8.24 11.50
CA LYS A 248 4.15 -7.90 10.97
C LYS A 248 4.76 -6.65 11.62
N TYR A 249 4.01 -6.00 12.50
CA TYR A 249 4.35 -4.70 13.08
C TYR A 249 4.64 -4.80 14.58
N LEU A 250 4.80 -6.02 15.12
CA LEU A 250 4.99 -6.26 16.56
C LEU A 250 6.32 -5.71 17.12
N SER A 251 7.33 -5.49 16.27
CA SER A 251 8.61 -4.86 16.63
C SER A 251 8.69 -3.38 16.26
N THR A 252 7.58 -2.79 15.80
CA THR A 252 7.52 -1.38 15.38
C THR A 252 6.86 -0.51 16.43
N GLU A 253 6.87 0.80 16.17
CA GLU A 253 6.21 1.80 17.00
C GLU A 253 4.68 1.69 17.04
N LEU A 254 4.07 0.82 16.21
CA LEU A 254 2.67 0.45 16.37
C LEU A 254 2.38 -0.13 17.77
N MET A 255 3.36 -0.80 18.38
CA MET A 255 3.20 -1.40 19.71
C MET A 255 3.44 -0.41 20.86
N THR A 256 4.11 0.72 20.62
CA THR A 256 4.41 1.73 21.64
C THR A 256 3.34 2.83 21.68
N GLU A 257 3.15 3.42 22.86
CA GLU A 257 2.30 4.61 22.99
C GLU A 257 2.96 5.79 22.28
N GLN A 258 2.18 6.53 21.50
CA GLN A 258 2.65 7.67 20.72
C GLN A 258 2.22 8.96 21.37
N THR A 259 3.05 10.00 21.23
CA THR A 259 2.67 11.36 21.59
C THR A 259 1.49 11.80 20.73
N VAL A 260 0.46 12.38 21.35
CA VAL A 260 -0.69 12.98 20.67
C VAL A 260 -0.42 14.47 20.48
N MET A 261 -0.42 14.94 19.23
CA MET A 261 -0.20 16.34 18.90
C MET A 261 -1.54 17.10 18.74
N PRO A 262 -1.56 18.44 18.91
CA PRO A 262 -2.81 19.23 18.85
C PRO A 262 -3.56 19.19 17.51
N ASP A 263 -2.90 18.81 16.43
CA ASP A 263 -3.43 18.74 15.06
C ASP A 263 -3.80 17.32 14.60
N TYR A 264 -3.59 16.32 15.45
CA TYR A 264 -3.93 14.93 15.16
C TYR A 264 -5.44 14.73 15.13
N ILE A 265 -5.95 14.09 14.07
CA ILE A 265 -7.38 13.77 13.93
C ILE A 265 -7.76 12.63 14.86
N SER A 266 -6.86 11.67 15.09
CA SER A 266 -7.17 10.47 15.90
C SER A 266 -7.60 10.79 17.34
N LYS A 267 -7.20 11.95 17.88
CA LYS A 267 -7.57 12.38 19.24
C LYS A 267 -9.04 12.83 19.37
N ASP A 268 -9.63 13.30 18.27
CA ASP A 268 -10.99 13.83 18.22
C ASP A 268 -11.97 12.81 17.63
N VAL A 269 -11.50 11.62 17.24
CA VAL A 269 -12.31 10.53 16.71
C VAL A 269 -12.74 9.60 17.84
N GLU A 270 -13.98 9.12 17.78
CA GLU A 270 -14.52 8.04 18.59
C GLU A 270 -15.00 6.91 17.67
N LEU A 271 -14.50 5.68 17.86
CA LEU A 271 -14.91 4.54 17.05
C LEU A 271 -16.11 3.84 17.70
N ILE A 272 -17.30 4.06 17.14
CA ILE A 272 -18.56 3.57 17.71
C ILE A 272 -18.90 2.12 17.34
N GLY A 273 -18.37 1.59 16.24
CA GLY A 273 -18.67 0.24 15.76
C GLY A 273 -18.42 0.05 14.27
N PHE A 274 -18.70 -1.16 13.78
CA PHE A 274 -18.66 -1.48 12.35
C PHE A 274 -19.80 -2.45 11.97
N ARG A 275 -20.15 -2.48 10.68
CA ARG A 275 -21.09 -3.45 10.12
C ARG A 275 -20.41 -4.21 8.99
N ALA A 276 -20.34 -5.53 9.12
CA ALA A 276 -19.90 -6.39 8.02
C ALA A 276 -21.04 -6.62 7.03
N THR A 277 -20.74 -6.51 5.74
CA THR A 277 -21.62 -6.92 4.64
C THR A 277 -21.28 -8.36 4.23
N LYS A 278 -22.31 -9.16 3.91
CA LYS A 278 -22.17 -10.53 3.41
C LYS A 278 -22.34 -10.59 1.90
#